data_AF-A0A7J6TAN2-F1
#
_entry.id   AF-A0A7J6TAN2-F1
#
_cell.length_a   1.000
_cell.length_b   1.000
_cell.length_c   1.000
_cell.angle_alpha   90.00
_cell.angle_beta   90.00
_cell.angle_gamma   90.00
#
_symmetry.space_group_name_H-M   'P 1'
#
loop_
_entity.id
_entity.type
_entity.pdbx_description
1 polymer ?
#
loop_
_entity_poly.entity_id
_entity_poly.type
_entity_poly.pdbx_seq_one_letter_code
_entity_poly.pdbx_strand_id
1 'polypeptide(L)'
;MNRRLIDARELRRHSKETVGFIHRLLNMQERQLGRSADTDSTISRLRELSVFPSLGREWPEILSIIEESIVPCVRFEKARRQGGLWKVEASLPAVLSEAIVNGMAAVGLQWASCPVLTELEVAVMDTLAAALGLKDDFLHSSGKGGGLIQNTAADALLAVVAAARVRKRMQTCLGTNDPRQGRVEEMLSDPDSSAKIYFEGIAAMTVYSSSESPLSLRKACAAAGIELREAR
;
A
#
# COMPACT_ATOMS: atom_id res chain seq x y z
N MET A 1 0.16 15.38 35.21
CA MET A 1 1.14 16.17 34.43
C MET A 1 0.80 15.93 32.96
N ASN A 2 0.32 16.96 32.24
CA ASN A 2 -0.22 16.81 30.88
C ASN A 2 0.93 16.74 29.86
N ARG A 3 1.55 15.56 29.72
CA ARG A 3 2.67 15.36 28.79
C ARG A 3 2.10 15.25 27.38
N ARG A 4 2.42 16.22 26.52
CA ARG A 4 2.08 16.13 25.10
C ARG A 4 2.83 14.93 24.51
N LEU A 5 2.15 14.13 23.69
CA LEU A 5 2.77 13.00 22.99
C LEU A 5 3.85 13.47 22.00
N ILE A 6 3.69 14.67 21.43
CA ILE A 6 4.68 15.33 20.58
C ILE A 6 4.93 16.73 21.16
N ASP A 7 6.15 16.97 21.67
CA ASP A 7 6.60 18.31 22.05
C ASP A 7 7.31 18.99 20.87
N ALA A 8 6.97 20.25 20.59
CA ALA A 8 7.49 20.96 19.42
C ALA A 8 9.00 21.24 19.49
N ARG A 9 9.55 21.43 20.71
CA ARG A 9 10.99 21.65 20.88
C ARG A 9 11.75 20.35 20.70
N GLU A 10 11.23 19.28 21.27
CA GLU A 10 11.73 17.91 21.11
C GLU A 10 11.72 17.51 19.63
N LEU A 11 10.61 17.71 18.92
CA LEU A 11 10.47 17.47 17.48
C LEU A 11 11.51 18.25 16.67
N ARG A 12 11.69 19.56 16.95
CA ARG A 12 12.66 20.39 16.22
C ARG A 12 14.11 19.95 16.46
N ARG A 13 14.43 19.47 17.66
CA ARG A 13 15.76 18.95 17.99
C ARG A 13 16.00 17.63 17.25
N HIS A 14 15.12 16.65 17.47
CA HIS A 14 15.32 15.29 16.97
C HIS A 14 15.13 15.17 15.46
N SER A 15 14.31 16.01 14.83
CA SER A 15 14.22 16.06 13.36
C SER A 15 15.54 16.39 12.68
N LYS A 16 16.36 17.30 13.25
CA LYS A 16 17.69 17.60 12.72
C LYS A 16 18.64 16.41 12.83
N GLU A 17 18.59 15.70 13.96
CA GLU A 17 19.38 14.50 14.21
C GLU A 17 18.98 13.38 13.23
N THR A 18 17.68 13.17 13.02
CA THR A 18 17.13 12.21 12.07
C THR A 18 17.47 12.53 10.62
N VAL A 19 17.34 13.80 10.19
CA VAL A 19 17.73 14.21 8.84
C VAL A 19 19.23 14.04 8.63
N GLY A 20 20.05 14.35 9.65
CA GLY A 20 21.48 14.07 9.64
C GLY A 20 21.80 12.57 9.50
N PHE A 21 21.02 11.70 10.19
CA PHE A 21 21.13 10.25 10.06
C PHE A 21 20.73 9.77 8.65
N ILE A 22 19.61 10.23 8.09
CA ILE A 22 19.19 9.89 6.72
C ILE A 22 20.26 10.30 5.71
N HIS A 23 20.87 11.48 5.87
CA HIS A 23 21.98 11.90 5.01
C HIS A 23 23.17 10.93 5.09
N ARG A 24 23.55 10.46 6.28
CA ARG A 24 24.59 9.43 6.44
C ARG A 24 24.16 8.11 5.77
N LEU A 25 22.92 7.69 5.96
CA LEU A 25 22.36 6.47 5.37
C LEU A 25 22.45 6.49 3.84
N LEU A 26 22.05 7.59 3.19
CA LEU A 26 22.14 7.76 1.74
C LEU A 26 23.60 7.68 1.25
N ASN A 27 24.54 8.29 1.96
CA ASN A 27 25.97 8.17 1.66
C ASN A 27 26.50 6.74 1.84
N MET A 28 26.01 5.99 2.84
CA MET A 28 26.35 4.58 3.03
C MET A 28 25.82 3.71 1.89
N GLN A 29 24.59 3.95 1.43
CA GLN A 29 24.01 3.23 0.29
C GLN A 29 24.88 3.33 -0.96
N GLU A 30 25.44 4.50 -1.23
CA GLU A 30 26.34 4.71 -2.37
C GLU A 30 27.69 4.00 -2.22
N ARG A 31 28.18 3.81 -0.99
CA ARG A 31 29.45 3.14 -0.70
C ARG A 31 29.33 1.62 -0.60
N GLN A 32 28.17 1.10 -0.22
CA GLN A 32 27.94 -0.34 -0.03
C GLN A 32 27.57 -1.12 -1.30
N LEU A 33 27.68 -0.50 -2.48
CA LEU A 33 27.50 -1.16 -3.77
C LEU A 33 28.36 -2.45 -3.85
N GLY A 34 27.73 -3.63 -3.80
CA GLY A 34 28.39 -4.93 -3.95
C GLY A 34 28.77 -5.68 -2.67
N ARG A 35 28.45 -5.18 -1.46
CA ARG A 35 28.58 -5.98 -0.23
C ARG A 35 27.34 -6.85 0.01
N SER A 36 27.54 -8.13 0.36
CA SER A 36 26.44 -8.96 0.86
C SER A 36 25.97 -8.40 2.19
N ALA A 37 24.66 -8.30 2.39
CA ALA A 37 24.13 -8.08 3.73
C ALA A 37 24.63 -9.20 4.65
N ASP A 38 24.87 -8.84 5.91
CA ASP A 38 25.26 -9.79 6.92
C ASP A 38 24.20 -10.90 7.03
N THR A 39 24.63 -12.15 7.07
CA THR A 39 23.75 -13.32 7.24
C THR A 39 23.30 -13.47 8.68
N ASP A 40 23.94 -12.78 9.62
CA ASP A 40 23.47 -12.72 11.00
C ASP A 40 22.09 -12.06 11.05
N SER A 41 21.16 -12.74 11.72
CA SER A 41 19.80 -12.24 11.81
C SER A 41 19.76 -10.94 12.64
N THR A 42 19.08 -9.91 12.13
CA THR A 42 18.76 -8.69 12.90
C THR A 42 18.14 -9.05 14.24
N ILE A 43 17.38 -10.14 14.29
CA ILE A 43 16.77 -10.69 15.50
C ILE A 43 17.84 -11.04 16.56
N SER A 44 18.97 -11.63 16.18
CA SER A 44 20.06 -11.95 17.12
C SER A 44 20.61 -10.68 17.77
N ARG A 45 20.88 -9.65 16.96
CA ARG A 45 21.40 -8.34 17.44
C ARG A 45 20.40 -7.61 18.33
N LEU A 46 19.12 -7.63 17.96
CA LEU A 46 18.06 -6.98 18.74
C LEU A 46 17.67 -7.75 19.99
N ARG A 47 17.92 -9.08 20.06
CA ARG A 47 17.70 -9.87 21.28
C ARG A 47 18.64 -9.48 22.42
N GLU A 48 19.79 -8.88 22.13
CA GLU A 48 20.66 -8.31 23.17
C GLU A 48 20.03 -7.06 23.82
N LEU A 49 19.05 -6.43 23.15
CA LEU A 49 18.25 -5.31 23.66
C LEU A 49 16.93 -5.76 24.32
N SER A 50 16.74 -7.08 24.53
CA SER A 50 15.45 -7.77 24.76
C SER A 50 14.61 -7.36 25.97
N VAL A 51 15.05 -6.45 26.81
CA VAL A 51 14.22 -5.92 27.90
C VAL A 51 13.56 -4.62 27.44
N PHE A 52 12.23 -4.63 27.33
CA PHE A 52 11.46 -3.41 27.11
C PHE A 52 11.78 -2.44 28.26
N PRO A 53 12.39 -1.28 27.99
CA PRO A 53 12.89 -0.44 29.06
C PRO A 53 11.70 0.20 29.79
N SER A 54 11.78 0.29 31.11
CA SER A 54 10.73 0.92 31.94
C SER A 54 10.63 2.43 31.70
N LEU A 55 11.68 3.04 31.14
CA LEU A 55 11.75 4.42 30.68
C LEU A 55 12.20 4.45 29.21
N GLY A 56 11.69 5.40 28.43
CA GLY A 56 12.14 5.58 27.05
C GLY A 56 13.63 5.88 26.98
N ARG A 57 14.30 5.39 25.93
CA ARG A 57 15.69 5.73 25.61
C ARG A 57 15.76 7.12 24.97
N GLU A 58 16.89 7.79 25.10
CA GLU A 58 17.12 9.06 24.44
C GLU A 58 17.24 8.87 22.92
N TRP A 59 16.80 9.84 22.12
CA TRP A 59 16.80 9.73 20.66
C TRP A 59 18.15 9.39 20.02
N PRO A 60 19.29 9.98 20.46
CA PRO A 60 20.60 9.63 19.90
C PRO A 60 20.98 8.16 20.13
N GLU A 61 20.58 7.59 21.27
CA GLU A 61 20.82 6.18 21.58
C GLU A 61 20.01 5.27 20.63
N ILE A 62 18.75 5.64 20.35
CA ILE A 62 17.90 4.95 19.38
C ILE A 62 18.53 4.98 17.99
N LEU A 63 19.04 6.13 17.56
CA LEU A 63 19.72 6.26 16.26
C LEU A 63 20.99 5.38 16.18
N SER A 64 21.79 5.31 17.24
CA SER A 64 22.98 4.43 17.30
C SER A 64 22.58 2.96 17.16
N ILE A 65 21.54 2.53 17.87
CA ILE A 65 21.00 1.17 17.78
C ILE A 65 20.57 0.85 16.34
N ILE A 66 19.87 1.77 15.68
CA ILE A 66 19.46 1.59 14.27
C ILE A 66 20.70 1.47 13.37
N GLU A 67 21.68 2.36 13.53
CA GLU A 67 22.91 2.40 12.72
C GLU A 67 23.76 1.12 12.87
N GLU A 68 23.88 0.58 14.08
CA GLU A 68 24.74 -0.57 14.38
C GLU A 68 24.04 -1.92 14.18
N SER A 69 22.77 -2.02 14.57
CA SER A 69 22.05 -3.30 14.62
C SER A 69 21.16 -3.54 13.40
N ILE A 70 20.55 -2.49 12.84
CA ILE A 70 19.56 -2.63 11.76
C ILE A 70 20.20 -2.38 10.39
N VAL A 71 20.87 -1.24 10.21
CA VAL A 71 21.44 -0.83 8.91
C VAL A 71 22.31 -1.90 8.24
N PRO A 72 23.19 -2.66 8.93
CA PRO A 72 24.00 -3.68 8.27
C PRO A 72 23.21 -4.89 7.75
N CYS A 73 22.00 -5.11 8.25
CA CYS A 73 21.09 -6.16 7.79
C CYS A 73 20.18 -5.68 6.65
N VAL A 74 20.13 -4.38 6.37
CA VAL A 74 19.31 -3.81 5.29
C VAL A 74 20.01 -4.05 3.95
N ARG A 75 19.32 -4.75 3.04
CA ARG A 75 19.75 -4.86 1.65
C ARG A 75 19.29 -3.64 0.87
N PHE A 76 20.19 -2.68 0.66
CA PHE A 76 19.88 -1.52 -0.17
C PHE A 76 19.82 -1.92 -1.65
N GLU A 77 18.64 -1.80 -2.28
CA GLU A 77 18.43 -2.25 -3.65
C GLU A 77 19.32 -1.54 -4.69
N LYS A 78 19.71 -0.28 -4.43
CA LYS A 78 20.66 0.47 -5.28
C LYS A 78 22.02 -0.23 -5.39
N ALA A 79 22.39 -1.08 -4.43
CA ALA A 79 23.61 -1.90 -4.42
C ALA A 79 23.54 -3.14 -5.33
N ARG A 80 22.38 -3.47 -5.88
CA ARG A 80 22.17 -4.67 -6.68
C ARG A 80 22.33 -4.37 -8.17
N ARG A 81 23.58 -4.37 -8.65
CA ARG A 81 23.91 -4.32 -10.10
C ARG A 81 23.61 -5.64 -10.84
N GLN A 82 23.13 -6.69 -10.15
CA GLN A 82 22.92 -8.02 -10.70
C GLN A 82 21.50 -8.55 -10.41
N GLY A 83 20.64 -8.50 -11.44
CA GLY A 83 19.45 -9.35 -11.57
C GLY A 83 18.27 -9.10 -10.62
N GLY A 84 18.11 -7.91 -10.02
CA GLY A 84 16.92 -7.57 -9.21
C GLY A 84 15.63 -7.58 -10.03
N LEU A 85 14.50 -7.92 -9.40
CA LEU A 85 13.20 -7.95 -10.08
C LEU A 85 12.79 -6.53 -10.51
N TRP A 86 12.84 -5.55 -9.59
CA TRP A 86 12.42 -4.15 -9.81
C TRP A 86 13.23 -3.18 -8.95
N LYS A 87 13.22 -1.89 -9.31
CA LYS A 87 13.93 -0.82 -8.61
C LYS A 87 12.97 -0.09 -7.66
N VAL A 88 13.28 -0.05 -6.37
CA VAL A 88 12.60 0.83 -5.40
C VAL A 88 13.46 2.07 -5.14
N GLU A 89 12.89 3.24 -5.40
CA GLU A 89 13.53 4.53 -5.11
C GLU A 89 12.54 5.50 -4.48
N ALA A 90 13.07 6.37 -3.60
CA ALA A 90 12.35 7.49 -3.04
C ALA A 90 13.01 8.79 -3.49
N SER A 91 12.20 9.81 -3.77
CA SER A 91 12.67 11.17 -4.05
C SER A 91 12.70 12.00 -2.77
N LEU A 92 13.51 13.07 -2.76
CA LEU A 92 13.52 14.01 -1.62
C LEU A 92 12.12 14.56 -1.30
N PRO A 93 11.32 15.03 -2.29
CA PRO A 93 9.94 15.44 -2.02
C PRO A 93 9.09 14.34 -1.38
N ALA A 94 9.22 13.08 -1.81
CA ALA A 94 8.46 11.98 -1.22
C ALA A 94 8.81 11.77 0.27
N VAL A 95 10.10 11.77 0.61
CA VAL A 95 10.56 11.61 2.01
C VAL A 95 10.07 12.77 2.89
N LEU A 96 10.13 14.00 2.39
CA LEU A 96 9.68 15.17 3.14
C LEU A 96 8.16 15.20 3.31
N SER A 97 7.41 14.85 2.25
CA SER A 97 5.95 14.76 2.31
C SER A 97 5.49 13.70 3.32
N GLU A 98 6.18 12.55 3.40
CA GLU A 98 5.87 11.52 4.39
C GLU A 98 6.01 12.04 5.83
N ALA A 99 7.02 12.86 6.11
CA ALA A 99 7.17 13.51 7.41
C ALA A 99 6.03 14.50 7.71
N ILE A 100 5.55 15.22 6.71
CA ILE A 100 4.41 16.15 6.83
C ILE A 100 3.12 15.37 7.11
N VAL A 101 2.82 14.33 6.33
CA VAL A 101 1.62 13.50 6.48
C VAL A 101 1.57 12.86 7.87
N ASN A 102 2.68 12.30 8.34
CA ASN A 102 2.79 11.73 9.68
C ASN A 102 2.59 12.79 10.78
N GLY A 103 3.03 14.03 10.55
CA GLY A 103 2.81 15.15 11.46
C GLY A 103 1.35 15.63 11.52
N MET A 104 0.59 15.48 10.44
CA MET A 104 -0.84 15.82 10.42
C MET A 104 -1.68 14.85 11.23
N ALA A 105 -1.24 13.59 11.37
CA ALA A 105 -1.96 12.52 12.09
C ALA A 105 -3.45 12.42 11.69
N ALA A 106 -3.74 12.71 10.42
CA ALA A 106 -5.10 12.73 9.87
C ALA A 106 -5.49 11.35 9.32
N VAL A 107 -6.78 11.01 9.43
CA VAL A 107 -7.32 9.73 8.99
C VAL A 107 -8.43 9.96 7.98
N GLY A 108 -8.23 9.49 6.75
CA GLY A 108 -9.13 9.68 5.61
C GLY A 108 -10.09 8.52 5.34
N LEU A 109 -10.63 7.87 6.39
CA LEU A 109 -11.54 6.71 6.22
C LEU A 109 -12.88 7.08 5.54
N GLN A 110 -13.32 8.31 5.74
CA GLN A 110 -14.53 8.86 5.14
C GLN A 110 -14.22 10.29 4.73
N TRP A 111 -14.83 10.76 3.63
CA TRP A 111 -14.64 12.12 3.14
C TRP A 111 -14.91 13.16 4.23
N ALA A 112 -15.96 12.97 5.04
CA ALA A 112 -16.34 13.89 6.12
C ALA A 112 -15.27 14.01 7.23
N SER A 113 -14.40 13.01 7.41
CA SER A 113 -13.35 13.04 8.45
C SER A 113 -12.20 13.95 8.08
N CYS A 114 -11.82 14.01 6.79
CA CYS A 114 -10.78 14.89 6.29
C CYS A 114 -10.92 15.06 4.76
N PRO A 115 -11.75 16.01 4.28
CA PRO A 115 -12.08 16.15 2.86
C PRO A 115 -10.87 16.29 1.94
N VAL A 116 -9.87 17.06 2.42
CA VAL A 116 -8.65 17.35 1.65
C VAL A 116 -7.85 16.10 1.30
N LEU A 117 -7.88 15.04 2.11
CA LEU A 117 -7.15 13.81 1.80
C LEU A 117 -7.74 13.14 0.55
N THR A 118 -9.06 12.98 0.50
CA THR A 118 -9.76 12.39 -0.64
C THR A 118 -9.70 13.29 -1.86
N GLU A 119 -9.91 14.60 -1.71
CA GLU A 119 -9.90 15.54 -2.84
C GLU A 119 -8.52 15.66 -3.49
N LEU A 120 -7.46 15.67 -2.69
CA LEU A 120 -6.09 15.69 -3.20
C LEU A 120 -5.75 14.40 -3.96
N GLU A 121 -6.16 13.25 -3.43
CA GLU A 121 -6.00 11.96 -4.10
C GLU A 121 -6.69 11.95 -5.47
N VAL A 122 -7.95 12.39 -5.53
CA VAL A 122 -8.72 12.51 -6.78
C VAL A 122 -7.97 13.38 -7.81
N ALA A 123 -7.54 14.58 -7.41
CA ALA A 123 -6.88 15.52 -8.31
C ALA A 123 -5.53 14.99 -8.84
N VAL A 124 -4.73 14.35 -7.98
CA VAL A 124 -3.44 13.76 -8.36
C VAL A 124 -3.65 12.55 -9.27
N MET A 125 -4.64 11.71 -9.00
CA MET A 125 -4.93 10.52 -9.80
C MET A 125 -5.45 10.89 -11.20
N ASP A 126 -6.26 11.93 -11.35
CA ASP A 126 -6.68 12.44 -12.67
C ASP A 126 -5.49 12.98 -13.46
N THR A 127 -4.60 13.73 -12.79
CA THR A 127 -3.37 14.24 -13.40
C THR A 127 -2.47 13.09 -13.87
N LEU A 128 -2.34 12.04 -13.06
CA LEU A 128 -1.55 10.87 -13.40
C LEU A 128 -2.16 10.08 -14.57
N ALA A 129 -3.48 9.87 -14.57
CA ALA A 129 -4.18 9.20 -15.66
C ALA A 129 -4.01 9.95 -16.99
N ALA A 130 -4.10 11.28 -16.97
CA ALA A 130 -3.84 12.12 -18.14
C ALA A 130 -2.37 12.03 -18.60
N ALA A 131 -1.41 12.06 -17.67
CA ALA A 131 0.02 11.92 -17.99
C ALA A 131 0.37 10.54 -18.59
N LEU A 132 -0.38 9.49 -18.22
CA LEU A 132 -0.25 8.15 -18.78
C LEU A 132 -1.00 7.96 -20.12
N GLY A 133 -1.74 8.97 -20.58
CA GLY A 133 -2.53 8.90 -21.81
C GLY A 133 -3.71 7.92 -21.72
N LEU A 134 -4.28 7.73 -20.52
CA LEU A 134 -5.46 6.90 -20.34
C LEU A 134 -6.71 7.58 -20.92
N LYS A 135 -7.73 6.77 -21.24
CA LYS A 135 -9.02 7.29 -21.71
C LYS A 135 -9.72 8.09 -20.62
N ASP A 136 -10.54 9.06 -21.02
CA ASP A 136 -11.32 9.91 -20.11
C ASP A 136 -12.19 9.12 -19.12
N ASP A 137 -12.65 7.92 -19.49
CA ASP A 137 -13.42 7.05 -18.59
C ASP A 137 -12.62 6.62 -17.32
N PHE A 138 -11.29 6.81 -17.28
CA PHE A 138 -10.45 6.60 -16.09
C PHE A 138 -10.33 7.83 -15.18
N LEU A 139 -10.79 9.00 -15.61
CA LEU A 139 -10.78 10.23 -14.81
C LEU A 139 -11.99 10.27 -13.89
N HIS A 140 -11.81 10.77 -12.66
CA HIS A 140 -12.92 11.01 -11.73
C HIS A 140 -13.91 12.03 -12.30
N SER A 141 -13.42 13.03 -13.02
CA SER A 141 -14.24 14.03 -13.69
C SER A 141 -15.22 13.44 -14.72
N SER A 142 -15.02 12.20 -15.18
CA SER A 142 -15.95 11.52 -16.09
C SER A 142 -17.25 11.05 -15.42
N GLY A 143 -17.25 10.91 -14.10
CA GLY A 143 -18.36 10.31 -13.33
C GLY A 143 -18.56 8.80 -13.57
N LYS A 144 -17.70 8.14 -14.36
CA LYS A 144 -17.81 6.70 -14.67
C LYS A 144 -16.72 5.86 -14.01
N GLY A 145 -15.57 6.47 -13.71
CA GLY A 145 -14.39 5.81 -13.18
C GLY A 145 -13.56 6.75 -12.34
N GLY A 146 -12.32 6.33 -12.05
CA GLY A 146 -11.39 7.06 -11.20
C GLY A 146 -10.23 6.16 -10.78
N GLY A 147 -9.17 6.79 -10.29
CA GLY A 147 -8.01 6.13 -9.71
C GLY A 147 -7.99 6.24 -8.20
N LEU A 148 -7.60 5.16 -7.51
CA LEU A 148 -7.42 5.17 -6.06
C LEU A 148 -5.99 4.69 -5.75
N ILE A 149 -5.31 5.36 -4.83
CA ILE A 149 -4.02 4.95 -4.31
C ILE A 149 -4.24 3.69 -3.47
N GLN A 150 -3.46 2.67 -3.75
CA GLN A 150 -3.50 1.39 -3.04
C GLN A 150 -2.13 1.12 -2.42
N ASN A 151 -2.13 0.42 -1.28
CA ASN A 151 -0.90 0.07 -0.58
C ASN A 151 -0.01 -0.85 -1.42
N THR A 152 -0.62 -1.80 -2.13
CA THR A 152 0.10 -2.68 -3.07
C THR A 152 -0.72 -2.96 -4.32
N ALA A 153 -0.03 -3.35 -5.39
CA ALA A 153 -0.70 -3.86 -6.60
C ALA A 153 -1.50 -5.15 -6.34
N ALA A 154 -1.15 -5.93 -5.30
CA ALA A 154 -1.91 -7.12 -4.93
C ALA A 154 -3.28 -6.77 -4.34
N ASP A 155 -3.36 -5.71 -3.54
CA ASP A 155 -4.62 -5.21 -2.98
C ASP A 155 -5.53 -4.68 -4.09
N ALA A 156 -4.94 -3.94 -5.05
CA ALA A 156 -5.65 -3.50 -6.25
C ALA A 156 -6.20 -4.69 -7.07
N LEU A 157 -5.40 -5.74 -7.27
CA LEU A 157 -5.86 -6.95 -7.98
C LEU A 157 -6.99 -7.65 -7.24
N LEU A 158 -6.92 -7.75 -5.90
CA LEU A 158 -8.00 -8.31 -5.10
C LEU A 158 -9.30 -7.50 -5.25
N ALA A 159 -9.21 -6.17 -5.18
CA ALA A 159 -10.36 -5.28 -5.38
C ALA A 159 -10.98 -5.47 -6.78
N VAL A 160 -10.15 -5.55 -7.83
CA VAL A 160 -10.60 -5.77 -9.21
C VAL A 160 -11.27 -7.15 -9.36
N VAL A 161 -10.66 -8.22 -8.86
CA VAL A 161 -11.23 -9.58 -8.93
C VAL A 161 -12.55 -9.67 -8.16
N ALA A 162 -12.61 -9.07 -6.97
CA ALA A 162 -13.83 -9.03 -6.16
C ALA A 162 -14.94 -8.23 -6.86
N ALA A 163 -14.63 -7.06 -7.42
CA ALA A 163 -15.59 -6.25 -8.17
C ALA A 163 -16.10 -6.97 -9.44
N ALA A 164 -15.20 -7.60 -10.20
CA ALA A 164 -15.55 -8.38 -11.37
C ALA A 164 -16.47 -9.57 -11.04
N ARG A 165 -16.18 -10.28 -9.93
CA ARG A 165 -17.05 -11.34 -9.40
C ARG A 165 -18.44 -10.81 -9.09
N VAL A 166 -18.55 -9.76 -8.29
CA VAL A 166 -19.83 -9.18 -7.88
C VAL A 166 -20.63 -8.75 -9.11
N ARG A 167 -19.99 -8.04 -10.05
CA ARG A 167 -20.61 -7.60 -11.30
C ARG A 167 -21.12 -8.78 -12.13
N LYS A 168 -20.34 -9.85 -12.28
CA LYS A 168 -20.76 -11.04 -13.04
C LYS A 168 -21.93 -11.75 -12.36
N ARG A 169 -21.90 -11.89 -11.03
CA ARG A 169 -22.97 -12.51 -10.25
C ARG A 169 -24.27 -11.71 -10.35
N MET A 170 -24.21 -10.39 -10.27
CA MET A 170 -25.37 -9.52 -10.50
C MET A 170 -26.02 -9.78 -11.87
N GLN A 171 -25.22 -9.91 -12.92
CA GLN A 171 -25.73 -10.21 -14.27
C GLN A 171 -26.40 -11.60 -14.36
N THR A 172 -25.86 -12.60 -13.67
CA THR A 172 -26.36 -13.99 -13.78
C THR A 172 -27.53 -14.30 -12.85
N CYS A 173 -27.56 -13.71 -11.64
CA CYS A 173 -28.55 -14.04 -10.60
C CYS A 173 -29.87 -13.30 -10.75
N LEU A 174 -29.80 -12.07 -11.27
CA LEU A 174 -30.94 -11.16 -11.32
C LEU A 174 -31.51 -11.04 -12.73
N GLY A 175 -30.83 -11.63 -13.72
CA GLY A 175 -31.19 -11.53 -15.13
C GLY A 175 -30.98 -10.13 -15.68
N THR A 176 -31.01 -9.99 -17.00
CA THR A 176 -30.84 -8.69 -17.68
C THR A 176 -32.05 -7.76 -17.51
N ASN A 177 -33.15 -8.25 -16.95
CA ASN A 177 -34.44 -7.56 -16.89
C ASN A 177 -34.83 -7.13 -15.46
N ASP A 178 -33.94 -7.26 -14.46
CA ASP A 178 -34.22 -6.74 -13.12
C ASP A 178 -34.32 -5.20 -13.17
N PRO A 179 -35.42 -4.58 -12.72
CA PRO A 179 -35.59 -3.13 -12.73
C PRO A 179 -34.58 -2.38 -11.86
N ARG A 180 -33.83 -3.08 -11.00
CA ARG A 180 -32.76 -2.54 -10.14
C ARG A 180 -31.38 -2.58 -10.81
N GLN A 181 -31.27 -3.00 -12.08
CA GLN A 181 -29.99 -3.06 -12.77
C GLN A 181 -29.28 -1.69 -12.76
N GLY A 182 -28.07 -1.64 -12.20
CA GLY A 182 -27.31 -0.39 -12.00
C GLY A 182 -27.52 0.28 -10.64
N ARG A 183 -28.53 -0.14 -9.85
CA ARG A 183 -28.75 0.29 -8.46
C ARG A 183 -28.12 -0.70 -7.49
N VAL A 184 -26.79 -0.78 -7.54
CA VAL A 184 -25.98 -1.74 -6.78
C VAL A 184 -26.27 -1.68 -5.29
N GLU A 185 -26.38 -0.48 -4.70
CA GLU A 185 -26.65 -0.32 -3.27
C GLU A 185 -28.00 -0.91 -2.85
N GLU A 186 -29.05 -0.69 -3.66
CA GLU A 186 -30.37 -1.26 -3.40
C GLU A 186 -30.35 -2.79 -3.48
N MET A 187 -29.62 -3.35 -4.45
CA MET A 187 -29.48 -4.81 -4.62
C MET A 187 -28.68 -5.45 -3.49
N LEU A 188 -27.65 -4.77 -2.98
CA LEU A 188 -26.82 -5.28 -1.88
C LEU A 188 -27.48 -5.12 -0.50
N SER A 189 -28.43 -4.20 -0.38
CA SER A 189 -29.22 -3.98 0.84
C SER A 189 -30.27 -5.08 1.08
N ASP A 190 -30.73 -5.74 0.00
CA ASP A 190 -31.63 -6.88 0.10
C ASP A 190 -30.86 -8.16 0.49
N PRO A 191 -31.13 -8.78 1.66
CA PRO A 191 -30.37 -9.94 2.14
C PRO A 191 -30.37 -11.14 1.18
N ASP A 192 -31.51 -11.41 0.53
CA ASP A 192 -31.64 -12.54 -0.38
C ASP A 192 -30.84 -12.33 -1.68
N SER A 193 -30.92 -11.12 -2.25
CA SER A 193 -30.12 -10.75 -3.42
C SER A 193 -28.63 -10.72 -3.08
N SER A 194 -28.26 -10.16 -1.93
CA SER A 194 -26.88 -10.10 -1.43
C SER A 194 -26.28 -11.49 -1.23
N ALA A 195 -27.03 -12.42 -0.64
CA ALA A 195 -26.56 -13.79 -0.46
C ALA A 195 -26.29 -14.51 -1.80
N LYS A 196 -27.18 -14.34 -2.77
CA LYS A 196 -27.02 -14.88 -4.12
C LYS A 196 -25.82 -14.28 -4.86
N ILE A 197 -25.58 -12.98 -4.67
CA ILE A 197 -24.46 -12.27 -5.30
C ILE A 197 -23.13 -12.69 -4.68
N TYR A 198 -23.04 -12.77 -3.35
CA TYR A 198 -21.77 -12.97 -2.66
C TYR A 198 -21.37 -14.41 -2.43
N PHE A 199 -22.33 -15.33 -2.23
CA PHE A 199 -22.02 -16.68 -1.73
C PHE A 199 -22.37 -17.80 -2.71
N GLU A 200 -23.38 -17.62 -3.56
CA GLU A 200 -23.80 -18.68 -4.48
C GLU A 200 -22.97 -18.72 -5.77
N GLY A 201 -22.87 -19.90 -6.38
CA GLY A 201 -22.35 -20.10 -7.75
C GLY A 201 -20.94 -19.58 -8.03
N ILE A 202 -20.14 -19.33 -6.99
CA ILE A 202 -18.76 -18.85 -7.12
C ILE A 202 -17.88 -19.89 -7.82
N ALA A 203 -18.10 -21.17 -7.51
CA ALA A 203 -17.35 -22.29 -8.06
C ALA A 203 -17.48 -22.44 -9.58
N ALA A 204 -18.48 -21.82 -10.21
CA ALA A 204 -18.66 -21.83 -11.66
C ALA A 204 -17.86 -20.73 -12.37
N MET A 205 -17.18 -19.84 -11.64
CA MET A 205 -16.41 -18.74 -12.21
C MET A 205 -14.93 -19.09 -12.34
N THR A 206 -14.32 -18.58 -13.40
CA THR A 206 -12.90 -18.76 -13.68
C THR A 206 -12.31 -17.43 -14.15
N VAL A 207 -11.14 -17.08 -13.62
CA VAL A 207 -10.30 -15.97 -14.09
C VAL A 207 -9.22 -16.54 -15.00
N TYR A 208 -8.89 -15.83 -16.08
CA TYR A 208 -7.82 -16.22 -17.00
C TYR A 208 -6.67 -15.22 -16.92
N SER A 209 -5.44 -15.72 -17.04
CA SER A 209 -4.24 -14.87 -17.15
C SER A 209 -3.11 -15.56 -17.91
N SER A 210 -2.05 -14.83 -18.25
CA SER A 210 -0.82 -15.41 -18.82
C SER A 210 -0.04 -16.21 -17.78
N SER A 211 0.75 -17.21 -18.19
CA SER A 211 1.73 -17.92 -17.35
C SER A 211 2.75 -16.99 -16.68
N GLU A 212 3.02 -15.82 -17.28
CA GLU A 212 3.99 -14.83 -16.78
C GLU A 212 3.36 -13.82 -15.80
N SER A 213 2.09 -14.01 -15.44
CA SER A 213 1.39 -13.10 -14.54
C SER A 213 1.98 -13.15 -13.12
N PRO A 214 1.99 -12.02 -12.39
CA PRO A 214 2.55 -12.01 -11.06
C PRO A 214 1.75 -12.93 -10.12
N LEU A 215 2.47 -13.60 -9.21
CA LEU A 215 1.87 -14.50 -8.21
C LEU A 215 0.79 -13.83 -7.34
N SER A 216 0.83 -12.50 -7.22
CA SER A 216 -0.21 -11.71 -6.55
C SER A 216 -1.60 -11.92 -7.15
N LEU A 217 -1.73 -12.15 -8.46
CA LEU A 217 -3.02 -12.44 -9.09
C LEU A 217 -3.58 -13.78 -8.59
N ARG A 218 -2.74 -14.83 -8.54
CA ARG A 218 -3.15 -16.13 -7.99
C ARG A 218 -3.60 -16.01 -6.54
N LYS A 219 -2.90 -15.21 -5.73
CA LYS A 219 -3.30 -14.90 -4.35
C LYS A 219 -4.62 -14.15 -4.27
N ALA A 220 -4.83 -13.15 -5.14
CA ALA A 220 -6.07 -12.39 -5.22
C ALA A 220 -7.25 -13.28 -5.60
N CYS A 221 -7.10 -14.16 -6.59
CA CYS A 221 -8.12 -15.15 -6.98
C CYS A 221 -8.43 -16.12 -5.85
N ALA A 222 -7.41 -16.65 -5.17
CA ALA A 222 -7.60 -17.54 -4.02
C ALA A 222 -8.34 -16.84 -2.86
N ALA A 223 -7.95 -15.61 -2.51
CA ALA A 223 -8.63 -14.81 -1.50
C ALA A 223 -10.08 -14.47 -1.88
N ALA A 224 -10.36 -14.28 -3.18
CA ALA A 224 -11.72 -14.10 -3.69
C ALA A 224 -12.48 -15.42 -3.90
N GLY A 225 -11.89 -16.58 -3.63
CA GLY A 225 -12.50 -17.90 -3.80
C GLY A 225 -12.79 -18.28 -5.26
N ILE A 226 -12.00 -17.78 -6.23
CA ILE A 226 -12.20 -18.02 -7.67
C ILE A 226 -11.03 -18.82 -8.24
N GLU A 227 -11.31 -19.76 -9.13
CA GLU A 227 -10.29 -20.51 -9.86
C GLU A 227 -9.54 -19.58 -10.85
N LEU A 228 -8.20 -19.62 -10.83
CA LEU A 228 -7.36 -18.99 -11.84
C LEU A 228 -6.86 -20.07 -12.82
N ARG A 229 -7.07 -19.85 -14.12
CA ARG A 229 -6.49 -20.65 -15.19
C ARG A 229 -5.50 -19.84 -16.00
N GLU A 230 -4.33 -20.42 -16.23
CA GLU A 230 -3.30 -19.82 -17.06
C GLU A 230 -3.50 -20.24 -18.52
N ALA A 231 -3.55 -19.26 -19.42
CA ALA A 231 -3.53 -19.52 -20.85
C ALA A 231 -2.15 -20.06 -21.23
N ARG A 232 -2.12 -21.22 -21.88
CA ARG A 232 -0.92 -21.82 -22.47
C ARG A 232 -0.51 -21.09 -23.73
#